data_AF-A0A537XYB9-F1
#
_entry.id   AF-A0A537XYB9-F1
#
_cell.length_a   1.000
_cell.length_b   1.000
_cell.length_c   1.000
_cell.angle_alpha   90.00
_cell.angle_beta   90.00
_cell.angle_gamma   90.00
#
_symmetry.space_group_name_H-M   'P 1'
#
loop_
_entity.id
_entity.type
_entity.pdbx_description
1 polymer ?
#
loop_
_entity_poly.entity_id
_entity_poly.type
_entity_poly.pdbx_seq_one_letter_code
_entity_poly.pdbx_strand_id
1 'polypeptide(L)'
;MPHGRSQWAWTSRLGLSKASRMDMPPPSNGVPGRTYHRDRRRLGRAMAGAAVGVAFAYSFLRWKPFKVEVRGPSMAPTLVPGDWALAVAPGRLRRWDVIVLEHPSRPGFELVKRITGIPDELAPDGRILEIGEWWVEGDNPDLSTDSRHFGPVTTDRIRAKVRLIYWPPSRRRLL
;
A
#
# COMPACT_ATOMS: atom_id res chain seq x y z
N MET A 1 -54.16 -58.30 30.28
CA MET A 1 -53.68 -58.76 28.95
C MET A 1 -52.25 -59.29 29.08
N PRO A 2 -51.81 -60.24 28.26
CA PRO A 2 -50.43 -60.77 28.21
C PRO A 2 -49.57 -59.97 27.19
N HIS A 3 -48.28 -60.19 26.91
CA HIS A 3 -47.23 -61.19 27.28
C HIS A 3 -45.91 -60.44 27.66
N GLY A 4 -44.80 -61.04 28.11
CA GLY A 4 -44.48 -62.43 28.45
C GLY A 4 -43.00 -62.66 28.82
N ARG A 5 -42.76 -63.70 29.64
CA ARG A 5 -41.69 -64.73 29.53
C ARG A 5 -40.26 -64.26 29.12
N SER A 6 -39.32 -64.26 30.08
CA SER A 6 -38.35 -65.37 30.35
C SER A 6 -37.05 -65.28 29.52
N GLN A 7 -35.87 -65.77 29.92
CA GLN A 7 -35.56 -67.03 30.62
C GLN A 7 -34.35 -66.95 31.59
N TRP A 8 -34.15 -68.07 32.27
CA TRP A 8 -33.23 -68.36 33.38
C TRP A 8 -31.82 -68.78 32.90
N ALA A 9 -30.83 -68.71 33.81
CA ALA A 9 -30.10 -69.90 34.28
C ALA A 9 -29.09 -69.54 35.39
N TRP A 10 -29.07 -70.32 36.47
CA TRP A 10 -27.96 -70.39 37.44
C TRP A 10 -27.34 -71.78 37.36
N THR A 11 -26.01 -71.89 37.34
CA THR A 11 -25.31 -73.17 37.49
C THR A 11 -24.16 -73.09 38.49
N SER A 12 -24.33 -73.86 39.57
CA SER A 12 -23.30 -74.61 40.31
C SER A 12 -21.91 -73.98 40.56
N ARG A 13 -21.73 -73.49 41.80
CA ARG A 13 -20.86 -74.11 42.81
C ARG A 13 -19.67 -74.94 42.29
N LEU A 14 -18.46 -74.37 42.36
CA LEU A 14 -17.30 -74.96 43.06
C LEU A 14 -16.23 -73.88 43.23
N GLY A 15 -15.62 -73.81 44.41
CA GLY A 15 -14.74 -72.70 44.79
C GLY A 15 -13.31 -72.87 44.28
N LEU A 16 -12.61 -71.75 44.09
CA LEU A 16 -11.18 -71.69 44.25
C LEU A 16 -10.79 -70.40 44.98
N SER A 17 -9.90 -70.55 45.95
CA SER A 17 -9.39 -69.50 46.81
C SER A 17 -8.30 -68.70 46.11
N LYS A 18 -8.49 -67.38 46.02
CA LYS A 18 -7.54 -66.39 46.59
C LYS A 18 -8.09 -64.98 46.45
N ALA A 19 -8.30 -64.33 47.59
CA ALA A 19 -8.40 -62.88 47.62
C ALA A 19 -7.02 -62.29 47.35
N SER A 20 -6.90 -61.55 46.27
CA SER A 20 -5.83 -60.56 46.07
C SER A 20 -6.52 -59.26 45.70
N ARG A 21 -6.52 -58.28 46.62
CA ARG A 21 -6.86 -56.89 46.26
C ARG A 21 -5.75 -56.39 45.33
N MET A 22 -5.98 -56.45 44.03
CA MET A 22 -5.44 -55.43 43.14
C MET A 22 -6.45 -54.29 43.15
N ASP A 23 -6.04 -53.15 43.72
CA ASP A 23 -6.80 -51.92 43.59
C ASP A 23 -6.71 -51.46 42.12
N MET A 24 -7.67 -51.90 41.30
CA MET A 24 -7.90 -51.29 40.00
C MET A 24 -8.32 -49.82 40.23
N PRO A 25 -7.68 -48.84 39.57
CA PRO A 25 -8.27 -47.52 39.48
C PRO A 25 -9.66 -47.63 38.81
N PRO A 26 -10.63 -46.78 39.19
CA PRO A 26 -11.96 -46.82 38.58
C PRO A 26 -11.86 -46.63 37.05
N PRO A 27 -12.76 -47.23 36.25
CA PRO A 27 -12.75 -47.02 34.82
C PRO A 27 -12.88 -45.52 34.53
N SER A 28 -11.91 -44.99 33.80
CA SER A 28 -11.87 -43.58 33.41
C SER A 28 -12.98 -43.31 32.39
N ASN A 29 -14.17 -43.01 32.90
CA ASN A 29 -15.30 -42.42 32.16
C ASN A 29 -14.87 -41.04 31.64
N GLY A 30 -14.15 -41.05 30.53
CA GLY A 30 -13.33 -39.93 30.10
C GLY A 30 -12.35 -40.34 29.02
N VAL A 31 -12.84 -40.98 27.96
CA VAL A 31 -12.24 -40.78 26.63
C VAL A 31 -12.80 -39.46 26.12
N PRO A 32 -12.10 -38.31 26.27
CA PRO A 32 -12.44 -37.17 25.45
C PRO A 32 -12.19 -37.62 24.01
N GLY A 33 -13.27 -37.76 23.23
CA GLY A 33 -13.15 -37.90 21.79
C GLY A 33 -12.34 -36.71 21.29
N ARG A 34 -11.06 -36.93 20.98
CA ARG A 34 -10.22 -35.92 20.32
C ARG A 34 -10.68 -35.82 18.87
N THR A 35 -11.87 -35.26 18.69
CA THR A 35 -12.34 -34.74 17.42
C THR A 35 -11.31 -33.70 17.00
N TYR A 36 -10.43 -34.09 16.07
CA TYR A 36 -9.36 -33.25 15.58
C TYR A 36 -9.98 -32.17 14.67
N HIS A 37 -10.64 -31.20 15.29
CA HIS A 37 -11.05 -29.97 14.62
C HIS A 37 -9.79 -29.19 14.26
N ARG A 38 -9.23 -29.55 13.10
CA ARG A 38 -8.17 -28.81 12.43
C ARG A 38 -8.74 -27.44 12.09
N ASP A 39 -8.56 -26.48 13.00
CA ASP A 39 -9.06 -25.12 12.86
C ASP A 39 -8.31 -24.41 11.72
N ARG A 40 -8.81 -24.61 10.50
CA ARG A 40 -8.28 -24.05 9.24
C ARG A 40 -8.29 -22.52 9.22
N ARG A 41 -8.93 -21.86 10.19
CA ARG A 41 -9.16 -20.40 10.20
C ARG A 41 -7.93 -19.58 10.56
N ARG A 42 -6.86 -20.16 11.14
CA ARG A 42 -5.61 -19.43 11.42
C ARG A 42 -4.64 -19.33 10.24
N LEU A 43 -4.69 -20.25 9.27
CA LEU A 43 -3.72 -20.27 8.16
C LEU A 43 -3.97 -19.20 7.08
N GLY A 44 -5.23 -18.80 6.87
CA GLY A 44 -5.59 -17.84 5.82
C GLY A 44 -5.04 -16.43 6.04
N ARG A 45 -4.89 -15.99 7.31
CA ARG A 45 -4.45 -14.61 7.62
C ARG A 45 -2.96 -14.38 7.35
N ALA A 46 -2.12 -15.40 7.53
CA ALA A 46 -0.68 -15.31 7.27
C ALA A 46 -0.38 -15.27 5.75
N MET A 47 -1.03 -16.14 4.97
CA MET A 47 -0.91 -16.18 3.51
C MET A 47 -1.44 -14.89 2.86
N ALA A 48 -2.56 -14.34 3.35
CA ALA A 48 -3.11 -13.07 2.88
C ALA A 48 -2.15 -11.90 3.18
N GLY A 49 -1.54 -11.84 4.36
CA GLY A 49 -0.55 -10.82 4.71
C GLY A 49 0.69 -10.86 3.81
N ALA A 50 1.20 -12.07 3.51
CA ALA A 50 2.32 -12.26 2.59
C ALA A 50 1.98 -11.80 1.16
N ALA A 51 0.81 -12.17 0.64
CA ALA A 51 0.35 -11.76 -0.68
C ALA A 51 0.18 -10.23 -0.80
N VAL A 52 -0.38 -9.59 0.22
CA VAL A 52 -0.49 -8.11 0.29
C VAL A 52 0.88 -7.45 0.36
N GLY A 53 1.82 -7.99 1.15
CA GLY A 53 3.19 -7.49 1.22
C GLY A 53 3.94 -7.59 -0.12
N VAL A 54 3.81 -8.71 -0.82
CA VAL A 54 4.41 -8.90 -2.16
C VAL A 54 3.75 -7.97 -3.19
N ALA A 55 2.42 -7.84 -3.20
CA ALA A 55 1.72 -6.94 -4.10
C ALA A 55 2.07 -5.46 -3.85
N PHE A 56 2.25 -5.06 -2.59
CA PHE A 56 2.71 -3.73 -2.20
C PHE A 56 4.15 -3.49 -2.66
N ALA A 57 5.08 -4.41 -2.36
CA ALA A 57 6.47 -4.32 -2.79
C ALA A 57 6.61 -4.26 -4.32
N TYR A 58 5.85 -5.09 -5.04
CA TYR A 58 5.78 -5.07 -6.50
C TYR A 58 5.26 -3.73 -7.03
N SER A 59 4.18 -3.19 -6.44
CA SER A 59 3.63 -1.88 -6.81
C SER A 59 4.61 -0.74 -6.53
N PHE A 60 5.27 -0.76 -5.37
CA PHE A 60 6.26 0.22 -4.97
C PHE A 60 7.48 0.22 -5.92
N LEU A 61 8.00 -0.96 -6.27
CA LEU A 61 9.10 -1.11 -7.21
C LEU A 61 8.69 -0.71 -8.64
N ARG A 62 7.46 -1.04 -9.05
CA ARG A 62 6.84 -0.66 -10.34
C ARG A 62 6.69 0.86 -10.49
N TRP A 63 6.38 1.58 -9.41
CA TRP A 63 6.16 3.03 -9.40
C TRP A 63 7.44 3.87 -9.40
N LYS A 64 8.62 3.25 -9.19
CA LYS A 64 9.94 3.89 -9.11
C LYS A 64 9.92 5.22 -8.33
N PRO A 65 9.44 5.24 -7.07
CA PRO A 65 9.39 6.45 -6.28
C PRO A 65 10.81 6.96 -5.97
N PHE A 66 11.05 8.25 -6.11
CA PHE A 66 12.28 8.89 -5.69
C PHE A 66 12.03 10.13 -4.84
N LYS A 67 13.06 10.53 -4.10
CA LYS A 67 13.04 11.64 -3.15
C LYS A 67 13.45 12.90 -3.87
N VAL A 68 12.70 13.98 -3.65
CA VAL A 68 13.00 15.31 -4.16
C VAL A 68 13.24 16.23 -2.97
N GLU A 69 14.43 16.82 -2.90
CA GLU A 69 14.78 17.86 -1.92
C GLU A 69 14.40 19.23 -2.49
N VAL A 70 13.53 19.97 -1.80
CA VAL A 70 13.16 21.32 -2.22
C VAL A 70 14.21 22.29 -1.71
N ARG A 71 15.00 22.86 -2.63
CA ARG A 71 16.06 23.82 -2.31
C ARG A 71 15.66 25.29 -2.51
N GLY A 72 14.73 25.57 -3.43
CA GLY A 72 14.35 26.93 -3.84
C GLY A 72 12.91 27.31 -3.48
N PRO A 73 12.61 28.61 -3.32
CA PRO A 73 11.30 29.11 -2.90
C PRO A 73 10.26 29.22 -4.03
N SER A 74 10.58 28.85 -5.27
CA SER A 74 9.72 29.06 -6.46
C SER A 74 8.35 28.37 -6.41
N MET A 75 8.17 27.42 -5.49
CA MET A 75 6.93 26.67 -5.28
C MET A 75 6.25 27.00 -3.94
N ALA A 76 6.70 28.04 -3.24
CA ALA A 76 6.05 28.48 -2.01
C ALA A 76 4.66 29.07 -2.34
N PRO A 77 3.63 28.87 -1.49
CA PRO A 77 3.66 28.19 -0.19
C PRO A 77 3.52 26.66 -0.26
N THR A 78 3.31 26.07 -1.45
CA THR A 78 3.08 24.63 -1.61
C THR A 78 4.26 23.79 -1.16
N LEU A 79 5.45 24.10 -1.68
CA LEU A 79 6.73 23.51 -1.33
C LEU A 79 7.69 24.64 -0.94
N VAL A 80 8.29 24.55 0.23
CA VAL A 80 9.26 25.53 0.74
C VAL A 80 10.64 24.88 0.89
N PRO A 81 11.75 25.66 0.91
CA PRO A 81 13.07 25.13 1.14
C PRO A 81 13.12 24.25 2.41
N GLY A 82 13.68 23.04 2.28
CA GLY A 82 13.73 22.03 3.34
C GLY A 82 12.57 21.03 3.37
N ASP A 83 11.52 21.22 2.55
CA ASP A 83 10.54 20.16 2.29
C ASP A 83 11.22 19.01 1.52
N TRP A 84 10.95 17.77 1.93
CA TRP A 84 11.27 16.58 1.15
C TRP A 84 9.98 15.95 0.64
N ALA A 85 9.90 15.83 -0.68
CA ALA A 85 8.75 15.29 -1.37
C ALA A 85 9.05 13.91 -1.97
N LEU A 86 8.00 13.12 -2.15
CA LEU A 86 8.04 11.86 -2.89
C LEU A 86 7.45 12.09 -4.29
N ALA A 87 8.26 11.84 -5.31
CA ALA A 87 7.84 11.85 -6.70
C ALA A 87 7.77 10.41 -7.25
N VAL A 88 6.88 10.18 -8.21
CA VAL A 88 6.68 8.89 -8.89
C VAL A 88 6.69 9.08 -10.40
N ALA A 89 6.89 8.00 -11.15
CA ALA A 89 6.83 8.03 -12.61
C ALA A 89 5.58 8.79 -13.11
N PRO A 90 5.71 9.67 -14.13
CA PRO A 90 4.62 10.49 -14.61
C PRO A 90 3.61 9.59 -15.33
N GLY A 91 2.47 9.35 -14.66
CA GLY A 91 1.31 8.71 -15.27
C GLY A 91 0.52 9.71 -16.10
N ARG A 92 -0.82 9.65 -16.03
CA ARG A 92 -1.66 10.69 -16.65
C ARG A 92 -1.46 12.04 -15.96
N LEU A 93 -0.80 12.96 -16.67
CA LEU A 93 -0.66 14.36 -16.33
C LEU A 93 -2.00 15.10 -16.43
N ARG A 94 -2.17 16.12 -15.58
CA ARG A 94 -3.36 16.98 -15.50
C ARG A 94 -2.94 18.40 -15.11
N ARG A 95 -3.80 19.36 -15.44
CA ARG A 95 -3.76 20.71 -14.87
C ARG A 95 -3.68 20.65 -13.34
N TRP A 96 -2.88 21.54 -12.77
CA TRP A 96 -2.53 21.67 -11.35
C TRP A 96 -1.62 20.59 -10.76
N ASP A 97 -1.20 19.59 -11.52
CA ASP A 97 -0.20 18.61 -11.06
C ASP A 97 1.14 19.31 -10.75
N VAL A 98 1.74 18.97 -9.61
CA VAL A 98 3.13 19.34 -9.32
C VAL A 98 4.06 18.28 -9.91
N ILE A 99 5.02 18.69 -10.72
CA ILE A 99 5.91 17.81 -11.47
C ILE A 99 7.38 18.16 -11.26
N VAL A 100 8.24 17.15 -11.42
CA VAL A 100 9.67 17.31 -11.65
C VAL A 100 9.91 17.29 -13.15
N LEU A 101 10.63 18.27 -13.66
CA LEU A 101 11.00 18.38 -15.07
C LEU A 101 12.47 18.79 -15.22
N GLU A 102 13.04 18.52 -16.39
CA GLU A 102 14.37 18.98 -16.77
C GLU A 102 14.30 20.32 -17.52
N HIS A 103 15.16 21.27 -17.14
CA HIS A 103 15.16 22.63 -17.69
C HIS A 103 15.45 22.63 -19.22
N PRO A 104 14.64 23.33 -20.05
CA PRO A 104 14.80 23.38 -21.51
C PRO A 104 16.23 23.52 -22.02
N SER A 105 16.91 24.57 -21.56
CA SER A 105 18.27 24.95 -21.99
C SER A 105 19.41 24.45 -21.10
N ARG A 106 19.16 23.60 -20.08
CA ARG A 106 20.17 23.15 -19.11
C ARG A 106 20.02 21.65 -18.79
N PRO A 107 20.65 20.78 -19.59
CA PRO A 107 20.59 19.33 -19.36
C PRO A 107 21.07 18.95 -17.95
N GLY A 108 20.38 17.99 -17.33
CA GLY A 108 20.63 17.54 -15.95
C GLY A 108 20.18 18.52 -14.85
N PHE A 109 19.66 19.71 -15.18
CA PHE A 109 19.14 20.65 -14.18
C PHE A 109 17.63 20.45 -13.97
N GLU A 110 17.27 19.77 -12.88
CA GLU A 110 15.87 19.52 -12.54
C GLU A 110 15.20 20.72 -11.84
N LEU A 111 13.92 20.91 -12.16
CA LEU A 111 13.03 21.92 -11.60
C LEU A 111 11.76 21.25 -11.07
N VAL A 112 11.18 21.82 -10.01
CA VAL A 112 9.81 21.49 -9.57
C VAL A 112 8.89 22.64 -9.95
N LYS A 113 7.82 22.37 -10.69
CA LYS A 113 6.81 23.34 -11.14
C LYS A 113 5.40 22.74 -11.09
N ARG A 114 4.39 23.58 -11.22
CA ARG A 114 2.99 23.18 -11.39
C ARG A 114 2.57 23.30 -12.86
N ILE A 115 1.82 22.32 -13.37
CA ILE A 115 1.17 22.42 -14.66
C ILE A 115 0.02 23.45 -14.58
N THR A 116 0.13 24.56 -15.30
CA THR A 116 -0.91 25.61 -15.38
C THR A 116 -1.48 25.79 -16.79
N GLY A 117 -0.96 25.06 -17.79
CA GLY A 117 -1.60 24.86 -19.09
C GLY A 117 -1.33 23.44 -19.63
N ILE A 118 -2.27 22.92 -20.42
CA ILE A 118 -2.24 21.55 -20.98
C ILE A 118 -2.36 21.61 -22.51
N PRO A 119 -2.02 20.54 -23.25
CA PRO A 119 -2.17 20.50 -24.70
C PRO A 119 -3.56 20.93 -25.18
N ASP A 120 -3.61 21.55 -26.35
CA ASP A 120 -4.80 22.06 -27.03
C ASP A 120 -5.52 23.23 -26.30
N GLU A 121 -4.90 23.84 -25.28
CA GLU A 121 -5.39 25.06 -24.63
C GLU A 121 -4.53 26.31 -24.92
N LEU A 122 -5.15 27.49 -24.76
CA LEU A 122 -4.47 28.79 -24.83
C LEU A 122 -3.60 29.01 -23.59
N ALA A 123 -2.29 29.19 -23.79
CA ALA A 123 -1.34 29.50 -22.74
C ALA A 123 -1.38 31.00 -22.35
N PRO A 124 -0.89 31.38 -21.14
CA PRO A 124 -0.85 32.77 -20.68
C PRO A 124 -0.08 33.75 -21.58
N ASP A 125 0.82 33.27 -22.44
CA ASP A 125 1.57 34.10 -23.40
C ASP A 125 0.85 34.29 -24.76
N GLY A 126 -0.36 33.73 -24.91
CA GLY A 126 -1.21 33.88 -26.10
C GLY A 126 -1.01 32.81 -27.18
N ARG A 127 -0.12 31.82 -27.00
CA ARG A 127 -0.02 30.66 -27.92
C ARG A 127 -1.03 29.57 -27.58
N ILE A 128 -1.42 28.76 -28.57
CA ILE A 128 -2.03 27.44 -28.31
C ILE A 128 -0.90 26.44 -28.02
N LEU A 129 -1.06 25.61 -27.00
CA LEU A 129 -0.11 24.55 -26.66
C LEU A 129 -0.29 23.36 -27.58
N GLU A 130 0.79 22.89 -28.22
CA GLU A 130 0.73 21.74 -29.13
C GLU A 130 0.58 20.40 -28.37
N ILE A 131 0.29 19.32 -29.11
CA ILE A 131 0.15 17.97 -28.55
C ILE A 131 1.47 17.55 -27.87
N GLY A 132 1.42 17.44 -26.54
CA GLY A 132 2.57 17.07 -25.72
C GLY A 132 3.37 18.24 -25.16
N GLU A 133 2.96 19.48 -25.42
CA GLU A 133 3.43 20.69 -24.74
C GLU A 133 2.62 20.98 -23.47
N TRP A 134 3.30 21.46 -22.44
CA TRP A 134 2.71 21.84 -21.16
C TRP A 134 3.21 23.22 -20.75
N TRP A 135 2.32 24.06 -20.24
CA TRP A 135 2.73 25.32 -19.61
C TRP A 135 2.89 25.08 -18.11
N VAL A 136 4.05 25.46 -17.57
CA VAL A 136 4.39 25.20 -16.17
C VAL A 136 4.85 26.47 -15.46
N GLU A 137 4.36 26.67 -14.25
CA GLU A 137 4.64 27.86 -13.44
C GLU A 137 5.02 27.48 -12.02
N GLY A 138 5.75 28.37 -11.34
CA GLY A 138 5.97 28.27 -9.90
C GLY A 138 4.84 28.95 -9.14
N ASP A 139 4.42 28.35 -8.02
CA ASP A 139 3.41 28.94 -7.13
C ASP A 139 3.85 30.28 -6.51
N ASN A 140 5.16 30.56 -6.50
CA ASN A 140 5.74 31.85 -6.15
C ASN A 140 6.22 32.56 -7.42
N PRO A 141 5.41 33.45 -8.03
CA PRO A 141 5.69 34.01 -9.34
C PRO A 141 6.95 34.89 -9.36
N ASP A 142 7.28 35.55 -8.24
CA ASP A 142 8.38 36.53 -8.11
C ASP A 142 9.76 35.85 -8.04
N LEU A 143 9.80 34.59 -7.58
CA LEU A 143 11.04 33.82 -7.39
C LEU A 143 11.08 32.55 -8.27
N SER A 144 10.37 32.56 -9.40
CA SER A 144 10.23 31.41 -10.28
C SER A 144 10.69 31.66 -11.72
N THR A 145 11.80 31.04 -12.10
CA THR A 145 12.10 30.77 -13.52
C THR A 145 11.28 29.57 -13.98
N ASP A 146 10.40 29.78 -14.97
CA ASP A 146 9.38 28.84 -15.43
C ASP A 146 8.93 29.17 -16.88
N SER A 147 7.79 28.65 -17.35
CA SER A 147 7.36 28.84 -18.75
C SER A 147 7.19 30.30 -19.18
N ARG A 148 6.96 31.24 -18.25
CA ARG A 148 6.96 32.68 -18.53
C ARG A 148 8.32 33.21 -19.01
N HIS A 149 9.39 32.43 -18.80
CA HIS A 149 10.77 32.76 -19.16
C HIS A 149 11.32 31.86 -20.29
N PHE A 150 10.95 30.58 -20.32
CA PHE A 150 11.49 29.60 -21.28
C PHE A 150 10.46 28.99 -22.25
N GLY A 151 9.19 29.41 -22.19
CA GLY A 151 8.11 28.89 -23.02
C GLY A 151 7.52 27.55 -22.53
N PRO A 152 6.72 26.87 -23.35
CA PRO A 152 6.19 25.55 -23.01
C PRO A 152 7.30 24.50 -22.83
N VAL A 153 6.98 23.42 -22.12
CA VAL A 153 7.85 22.25 -21.93
C VAL A 153 7.21 21.00 -22.52
N THR A 154 8.02 20.26 -23.27
CA THR A 154 7.63 19.01 -23.92
C THR A 154 7.57 17.85 -22.93
N THR A 155 6.70 16.87 -23.20
CA THR A 155 6.40 15.75 -22.29
C THR A 155 7.62 14.90 -21.93
N ASP A 156 8.60 14.75 -22.82
CA ASP A 156 9.84 14.00 -22.60
C ASP A 156 10.73 14.59 -21.48
N ARG A 157 10.61 15.89 -21.23
CA ARG A 157 11.32 16.61 -20.17
C ARG A 157 10.67 16.42 -18.79
N ILE A 158 9.43 15.95 -18.73
CA ILE A 158 8.72 15.70 -17.47
C ILE A 158 9.20 14.37 -16.90
N ARG A 159 9.98 14.44 -15.81
CA ARG A 159 10.63 13.29 -15.19
C ARG A 159 9.74 12.57 -14.18
N ALA A 160 8.87 13.30 -13.47
CA ALA A 160 8.03 12.72 -12.42
C ALA A 160 6.84 13.60 -12.03
N LYS A 161 5.87 12.98 -11.34
CA LYS A 161 4.79 13.68 -10.64
C LYS A 161 5.02 13.61 -9.13
N VAL A 162 5.02 14.76 -8.47
CA VAL A 162 5.12 14.85 -7.01
C VAL A 162 3.76 14.44 -6.41
N ARG A 163 3.78 13.56 -5.41
CA ARG A 163 2.54 12.98 -4.81
C ARG A 163 2.30 13.41 -3.39
N LEU A 164 3.35 13.69 -2.62
CA LEU A 164 3.25 14.07 -1.21
C LEU A 164 4.54 14.69 -0.69
N ILE A 165 4.40 15.55 0.32
CA ILE A 165 5.49 15.99 1.21
C ILE A 165 5.56 14.97 2.36
N TYR A 166 6.71 14.33 2.57
CA TYR A 166 6.88 13.33 3.65
C TYR A 166 7.68 13.85 4.85
N TRP A 167 8.43 14.93 4.67
CA TRP A 167 9.22 15.59 5.71
C TRP A 167 9.29 17.10 5.44
N PRO A 168 9.28 17.98 6.47
CA PRO A 168 9.17 17.69 7.90
C PRO A 168 7.78 17.15 8.30
N PRO A 169 7.63 16.46 9.46
CA PRO A 169 6.36 15.85 9.86
C PRO A 169 5.20 16.84 9.95
N SER A 170 5.48 18.07 10.36
CA SER A 170 4.52 19.19 10.47
C SER A 170 3.97 19.69 9.13
N ARG A 171 4.61 19.36 8.00
CA ARG A 171 4.20 19.78 6.65
C ARG A 171 3.73 18.60 5.76
N ARG A 172 3.56 17.41 6.34
CA ARG A 172 3.12 16.21 5.61
C ARG A 172 1.73 16.41 5.01
N ARG A 173 1.63 16.30 3.68
CA ARG A 173 0.36 16.31 2.93
C ARG A 173 0.52 15.65 1.56
N LEU A 174 -0.60 15.24 0.99
CA LEU A 174 -0.70 14.85 -0.43
C LEU A 174 -0.73 16.08 -1.34
N LEU A 175 -0.39 15.88 -2.61
CA LEU A 175 -0.49 16.81 -3.73
C LEU A 175 -1.24 16.18 -4.91
#